data_AF-J2ICY1-F1
#
_entry.id   AF-J2ICY1-F1
#
_cell.length_a   1.000
_cell.length_b   1.000
_cell.length_c   1.000
_cell.angle_alpha   90.00
_cell.angle_beta   90.00
_cell.angle_gamma   90.00
#
_symmetry.space_group_name_H-M   'P 1'
#
loop_
_entity.id
_entity.type
_entity.pdbx_description
1 polymer ?
#
loop_
_entity_poly.entity_id
_entity_poly.type
_entity_poly.pdbx_seq_one_letter_code
_entity_poly.pdbx_strand_id
1 'polypeptide(L)'
;MKSILLVLVFLLSSPAFAQYQRLTINSELLGEDVTVQISLPETYHHSDNFLYPVLVVLDGSTQFNHSAASVNFYSTYAVIPEMIVVGVSLKNRLMFYTQTEPEAFAGRAGKADILTRFLQDELLNLLNAQYRVAPYYVIAGHSLSGLYTSHLAVKGHSKFNAVISISPSLWWDEAVIVADYKKNHTTSIAKPMRWFISMASEPNEMPEAFERMLLALKHHSKSGLYHSYARFPDETHDSTPLIGLAKGLRAIFSGWNAVPGVDVMPMSALTTFYENKTKEFGYKFPLSVHQFNVYGLKAAYEDKPAWGIEILAKGTEAFPDSEILWDSLATAYSLNKNLPAALIASERALDLAIANDSIFIDEIKAQNSGLKAEKMKIDKN
;
A
#
# COMPACT_ATOMS: atom_id res chain seq x y z
N MET A 1 37.68 -55.29 -17.05
CA MET A 1 37.46 -53.87 -17.38
C MET A 1 36.09 -53.46 -16.85
N LYS A 2 36.03 -52.71 -15.75
CA LYS A 2 34.78 -52.12 -15.23
C LYS A 2 34.90 -50.61 -15.41
N SER A 3 34.19 -50.07 -16.39
CA SER A 3 34.11 -48.63 -16.62
C SER A 3 33.00 -48.06 -15.73
N ILE A 4 33.37 -47.25 -14.75
CA ILE A 4 32.44 -46.48 -13.92
C ILE A 4 32.09 -45.22 -14.70
N LEU A 5 30.82 -45.11 -15.11
CA LEU A 5 30.28 -43.93 -15.76
C LEU A 5 29.92 -42.91 -14.66
N LEU A 6 30.70 -41.84 -14.54
CA LEU A 6 30.41 -40.71 -13.67
C LEU A 6 29.40 -39.79 -14.38
N VAL A 7 28.15 -39.79 -13.93
CA VAL A 7 27.14 -38.83 -14.39
C VAL A 7 27.30 -37.55 -13.57
N LEU A 8 27.82 -36.49 -14.20
CA LEU A 8 27.82 -35.15 -13.62
C LEU A 8 26.38 -34.60 -13.68
N VAL A 9 25.72 -34.51 -12.53
CA VAL A 9 24.46 -33.78 -12.37
C VAL A 9 24.80 -32.31 -12.14
N PHE A 10 24.60 -31.47 -13.15
CA PHE A 10 24.58 -30.03 -12.97
C PHE A 10 23.26 -29.64 -12.29
N LEU A 11 23.32 -29.33 -10.99
CA LEU A 11 22.22 -28.67 -10.28
C LEU A 11 22.16 -27.22 -10.77
N LEU A 12 21.28 -26.93 -11.72
CA LEU A 12 20.85 -25.58 -12.03
C LEU A 12 20.04 -25.07 -10.83
N SER A 13 20.67 -24.31 -9.95
CA SER A 13 19.96 -23.56 -8.92
C SER A 13 19.21 -22.41 -9.59
N SER A 14 17.91 -22.55 -9.80
CA SER A 14 17.07 -21.40 -10.12
C SER A 14 17.16 -20.41 -8.95
N PRO A 15 17.55 -19.14 -9.16
CA PRO A 15 17.36 -18.14 -8.13
C PRO A 15 15.86 -18.07 -7.81
N ALA A 16 15.47 -18.57 -6.65
CA ALA A 16 14.15 -18.29 -6.10
C ALA A 16 14.12 -16.79 -5.80
N PHE A 17 13.37 -16.02 -6.59
CA PHE A 17 13.09 -14.64 -6.26
C PHE A 17 12.29 -14.64 -4.95
N ALA A 18 12.92 -14.21 -3.86
CA ALA A 18 12.20 -14.01 -2.62
C ALA A 18 11.12 -12.95 -2.85
N GLN A 19 9.88 -13.25 -2.46
CA GLN A 19 8.72 -12.36 -2.60
C GLN A 19 8.91 -11.01 -1.88
N TYR A 20 9.90 -10.91 -0.99
CA TYR A 20 10.30 -9.69 -0.31
C TYR A 20 11.83 -9.62 -0.14
N GLN A 21 12.36 -8.40 -0.19
CA GLN A 21 13.78 -8.11 0.03
C GLN A 21 14.03 -7.86 1.51
N ARG A 22 15.24 -8.19 1.99
CA ARG A 22 15.71 -7.83 3.34
C ARG A 22 17.04 -7.11 3.22
N LEU A 23 17.15 -5.98 3.90
CA LEU A 23 18.39 -5.21 4.00
C LEU A 23 18.62 -4.73 5.43
N THR A 24 19.85 -4.32 5.71
CA THR A 24 20.23 -3.72 6.99
C THR A 24 20.67 -2.29 6.74
N ILE A 25 20.11 -1.36 7.50
CA ILE A 25 20.54 0.04 7.54
C ILE A 25 21.43 0.19 8.77
N ASN A 26 22.70 0.54 8.57
CA ASN A 26 23.55 1.01 9.66
C ASN A 26 23.16 2.46 9.97
N SER A 27 22.41 2.67 11.05
CA SER A 27 21.85 3.99 11.35
C SER A 27 22.79 4.82 12.21
N GLU A 28 23.18 5.98 11.71
CA GLU A 28 23.94 6.97 12.49
C GLU A 28 23.03 7.62 13.54
N LEU A 29 21.78 7.93 13.17
CA LEU A 29 20.82 8.58 14.06
C LEU A 29 20.42 7.70 15.25
N LEU A 30 20.28 6.39 15.04
CA LEU A 30 19.92 5.45 16.11
C LEU A 30 21.14 4.85 16.81
N GLY A 31 22.31 4.88 16.17
CA GLY A 31 23.52 4.22 16.67
C GLY A 31 23.41 2.69 16.67
N GLU A 32 22.52 2.12 15.86
CA GLU A 32 22.30 0.68 15.75
C GLU A 32 21.96 0.26 14.31
N ASP A 33 22.26 -1.00 14.00
CA ASP A 33 21.78 -1.64 12.77
C ASP A 33 20.27 -1.91 12.85
N VAL A 34 19.53 -1.45 11.85
CA VAL A 34 18.09 -1.65 11.70
C VAL A 34 17.83 -2.63 10.56
N THR A 35 17.08 -3.69 10.84
CA THR A 35 16.63 -4.63 9.81
C THR A 35 15.37 -4.10 9.14
N VAL A 36 15.39 -4.06 7.81
CA VAL A 36 14.29 -3.60 6.97
C VAL A 36 13.86 -4.72 6.01
N GLN A 37 12.56 -4.93 5.89
CA GLN A 37 11.94 -5.83 4.92
C GLN A 37 11.11 -5.03 3.93
N ILE A 38 11.17 -5.38 2.64
CA ILE A 38 10.53 -4.62 1.57
C ILE A 38 9.72 -5.56 0.67
N SER A 39 8.43 -5.28 0.51
CA SER A 39 7.56 -5.92 -0.47
C SER A 39 7.20 -4.89 -1.54
N LEU A 40 7.44 -5.25 -2.80
CA LEU A 40 7.00 -4.47 -3.95
C LEU A 40 5.62 -4.97 -4.40
N PRO A 41 4.75 -4.10 -4.96
CA PRO A 41 3.54 -4.54 -5.65
C PRO A 41 3.89 -5.50 -6.79
N GLU A 42 3.02 -6.47 -7.07
CA GLU A 42 3.20 -7.40 -8.20
C GLU A 42 3.42 -6.66 -9.52
N THR A 43 2.73 -5.53 -9.68
CA THR A 43 2.73 -4.75 -10.92
C THR A 43 3.91 -3.80 -11.03
N TYR A 44 4.82 -3.80 -10.04
CA TYR A 44 5.98 -2.91 -9.99
C TYR A 44 6.78 -2.98 -11.30
N HIS A 45 6.93 -4.16 -11.88
CA HIS A 45 7.69 -4.40 -13.11
C HIS A 45 6.94 -4.06 -14.40
N HIS A 46 5.65 -3.70 -14.34
CA HIS A 46 4.88 -3.34 -15.54
C HIS A 46 5.11 -1.89 -16.00
N SER A 47 5.86 -1.09 -15.22
CA SER A 47 6.17 0.31 -15.54
C SER A 47 7.48 0.75 -14.91
N ASP A 48 8.32 1.40 -15.71
CA ASP A 48 9.56 2.04 -15.26
C ASP A 48 9.35 3.44 -14.65
N ASN A 49 8.14 4.01 -14.77
CA ASN A 49 7.88 5.40 -14.39
C ASN A 49 6.78 5.54 -13.34
N PHE A 50 5.99 4.49 -13.08
CA PHE A 50 4.94 4.57 -12.07
C PHE A 50 5.52 4.63 -10.65
N LEU A 51 5.10 5.63 -9.87
CA LEU A 51 5.54 5.85 -8.50
C LEU A 51 4.50 5.32 -7.50
N TYR A 52 4.98 4.58 -6.51
CA TYR A 52 4.13 3.89 -5.53
C TYR A 52 4.19 4.56 -4.16
N PRO A 53 3.02 4.80 -3.50
CA PRO A 53 2.97 5.13 -2.08
C PRO A 53 3.71 4.11 -1.23
N VAL A 54 4.12 4.50 -0.02
CA VAL A 54 4.84 3.61 0.89
C VAL A 54 4.07 3.43 2.19
N LEU A 55 3.91 2.17 2.61
CA LEU A 55 3.46 1.81 3.95
C LEU A 55 4.66 1.39 4.80
N VAL A 56 5.04 2.21 5.77
CA VAL A 56 6.02 1.86 6.80
C VAL A 56 5.30 1.14 7.93
N VAL A 57 5.72 -0.09 8.23
CA VAL A 57 5.17 -0.93 9.29
C VAL A 57 6.21 -1.09 10.38
N LEU A 58 5.94 -0.54 11.55
CA LEU A 58 6.81 -0.70 12.71
C LEU A 58 6.66 -2.11 13.29
N ASP A 59 7.68 -2.56 14.04
CA ASP A 59 7.77 -3.93 14.55
C ASP A 59 7.73 -4.99 13.42
N GLY A 60 8.43 -4.69 12.32
CA GLY A 60 8.40 -5.45 11.07
C GLY A 60 8.67 -6.95 11.22
N SER A 61 9.50 -7.37 12.18
CA SER A 61 9.79 -8.77 12.47
C SER A 61 8.56 -9.62 12.77
N THR A 62 7.48 -9.01 13.24
CA THR A 62 6.19 -9.66 13.51
C THR A 62 5.06 -9.15 12.62
N GLN A 63 5.12 -7.88 12.21
CA GLN A 63 4.01 -7.23 11.52
C GLN A 63 4.13 -7.24 9.99
N PHE A 64 5.32 -7.45 9.41
CA PHE A 64 5.55 -7.25 7.98
C PHE A 64 4.72 -8.18 7.08
N ASN A 65 4.74 -9.49 7.32
CA ASN A 65 4.15 -10.46 6.41
C ASN A 65 2.64 -10.26 6.22
N HIS A 66 1.90 -10.12 7.33
CA HIS A 66 0.44 -9.92 7.26
C HIS A 66 0.08 -8.55 6.69
N SER A 67 0.95 -7.54 6.90
CA SER A 67 0.78 -6.21 6.32
C SER A 67 0.95 -6.22 4.80
N ALA A 68 2.03 -6.85 4.32
CA ALA A 68 2.29 -7.00 2.90
C ALA A 68 1.16 -7.77 2.19
N ALA A 69 0.70 -8.87 2.80
CA ALA A 69 -0.42 -9.65 2.27
C ALA A 69 -1.73 -8.84 2.24
N SER A 70 -2.02 -8.06 3.29
CA SER A 70 -3.23 -7.22 3.36
C SER A 70 -3.22 -6.12 2.31
N VAL A 71 -2.07 -5.47 2.09
CA VAL A 71 -1.90 -4.45 1.04
C VAL A 71 -2.09 -5.08 -0.33
N ASN A 72 -1.41 -6.21 -0.59
CA ASN A 72 -1.52 -6.92 -1.85
C ASN A 72 -2.99 -7.24 -2.17
N PHE A 73 -3.68 -7.93 -1.26
CA PHE A 73 -5.08 -8.32 -1.43
C PHE A 73 -5.99 -7.12 -1.68
N TYR A 74 -5.92 -6.07 -0.85
CA TYR A 74 -6.81 -4.91 -1.04
C TYR A 74 -6.50 -4.14 -2.32
N SER A 75 -5.24 -4.07 -2.73
CA SER A 75 -4.85 -3.35 -3.94
C SER A 75 -5.27 -4.06 -5.23
N THR A 76 -5.30 -5.40 -5.26
CA THR A 76 -5.84 -6.19 -6.38
C THR A 76 -7.29 -5.81 -6.72
N TYR A 77 -8.09 -5.53 -5.70
CA TYR A 77 -9.49 -5.10 -5.86
C TYR A 77 -9.66 -3.58 -5.86
N ALA A 78 -8.56 -2.84 -5.97
CA ALA A 78 -8.51 -1.38 -5.89
C ALA A 78 -9.22 -0.84 -4.64
N VAL A 79 -9.27 -1.55 -3.52
CA VAL A 79 -9.82 -1.03 -2.26
C VAL A 79 -8.90 0.06 -1.69
N ILE A 80 -7.60 -0.10 -1.89
CA ILE A 80 -6.53 0.86 -1.57
C ILE A 80 -5.57 0.96 -2.77
N PRO A 81 -4.74 2.01 -2.89
CA PRO A 81 -3.69 2.04 -3.92
C PRO A 81 -2.67 0.93 -3.69
N GLU A 82 -2.01 0.48 -4.75
CA GLU A 82 -0.82 -0.35 -4.62
C GLU A 82 0.27 0.41 -3.88
N MET A 83 0.99 -0.26 -2.97
CA MET A 83 1.99 0.38 -2.13
C MET A 83 3.23 -0.50 -1.97
N ILE A 84 4.39 0.14 -1.87
CA ILE A 84 5.60 -0.52 -1.36
C ILE A 84 5.42 -0.67 0.16
N VAL A 85 5.52 -1.90 0.68
CA VAL A 85 5.40 -2.17 2.11
C VAL A 85 6.78 -2.35 2.71
N VAL A 86 7.09 -1.59 3.76
CA VAL A 86 8.41 -1.53 4.38
C VAL A 86 8.30 -1.84 5.87
N GLY A 87 8.72 -3.03 6.28
CA GLY A 87 8.77 -3.44 7.68
C GLY A 87 10.06 -2.98 8.34
N VAL A 88 9.97 -2.27 9.47
CA VAL A 88 11.11 -1.74 10.22
C VAL A 88 11.20 -2.42 11.58
N SER A 89 12.34 -3.05 11.88
CA SER A 89 12.58 -3.77 13.14
C SER A 89 13.68 -3.09 13.95
N LEU A 90 13.29 -2.39 15.01
CA LEU A 90 14.21 -1.75 15.96
C LEU A 90 14.63 -2.74 17.06
N LYS A 91 15.83 -2.58 17.61
CA LYS A 91 16.28 -3.38 18.77
C LYS A 91 15.72 -2.80 20.07
N ASN A 92 15.73 -1.47 20.20
CA ASN A 92 15.34 -0.76 21.42
C ASN A 92 13.95 -0.12 21.33
N ARG A 93 12.89 -0.96 21.35
CA ARG A 93 11.49 -0.52 21.19
C ARG A 93 11.07 0.56 22.19
N LEU A 94 11.32 0.36 23.49
CA LEU A 94 10.92 1.31 24.53
C LEU A 94 11.58 2.69 24.31
N MET A 95 12.87 2.70 23.99
CA MET A 95 13.65 3.91 23.79
C MET A 95 13.09 4.79 22.67
N PHE A 96 12.78 4.17 21.53
CA PHE A 96 12.45 4.89 20.31
C PHE A 96 10.94 5.07 20.07
N TYR A 97 10.07 4.29 20.70
CA TYR A 97 8.62 4.44 20.52
C TYR A 97 7.93 5.30 21.58
N THR A 98 8.65 5.75 22.60
CA THR A 98 8.10 6.62 23.65
C THR A 98 8.56 8.06 23.45
N GLN A 99 7.63 9.00 23.58
CA GLN A 99 7.86 10.43 23.39
C GLN A 99 8.36 11.15 24.65
N THR A 100 8.18 10.53 25.82
CA THR A 100 8.66 11.03 27.11
C THR A 100 9.49 9.97 27.84
N GLU A 101 10.23 10.42 28.85
CA GLU A 101 11.06 9.57 29.70
C GLU A 101 10.63 9.74 31.16
N PRO A 102 9.68 8.94 31.65
CA PRO A 102 9.36 8.89 33.07
C PRO A 102 10.58 8.43 33.87
N GLU A 103 10.71 8.87 35.12
CA GLU A 103 11.88 8.59 35.97
C GLU A 103 12.21 7.09 36.07
N ALA A 104 11.19 6.23 36.15
CA ALA A 104 11.35 4.77 36.18
C ALA A 104 12.06 4.19 34.93
N PHE A 105 12.09 4.94 33.83
CA PHE A 105 12.67 4.55 32.55
C PHE A 105 13.84 5.44 32.12
N ALA A 106 14.46 6.18 33.05
CA ALA A 106 15.63 7.01 32.79
C ALA A 106 16.74 6.25 32.02
N GLY A 107 17.24 6.87 30.96
CA GLY A 107 18.20 6.35 29.99
C GLY A 107 17.63 5.34 28.98
N ARG A 108 16.33 5.00 29.04
CA ARG A 108 15.72 3.87 28.31
C ARG A 108 14.46 4.24 27.51
N ALA A 109 14.02 5.49 27.55
CA ALA A 109 12.78 5.97 26.92
C ALA A 109 12.97 7.37 26.28
N GLY A 110 11.94 7.92 25.66
CA GLY A 110 11.86 9.35 25.29
C GLY A 110 12.55 9.76 23.99
N LYS A 111 12.99 8.83 23.13
CA LYS A 111 13.72 9.15 21.89
C LYS A 111 12.88 9.06 20.61
N ALA A 112 11.55 9.19 20.70
CA ALA A 112 10.66 9.21 19.53
C ALA A 112 11.09 10.19 18.43
N ASP A 113 11.55 11.39 18.79
CA ASP A 113 11.98 12.38 17.80
C ASP A 113 13.24 11.97 17.03
N ILE A 114 14.12 11.16 17.63
CA ILE A 114 15.27 10.58 16.92
C ILE A 114 14.79 9.54 15.91
N LEU A 115 13.83 8.69 16.29
CA LEU A 115 13.20 7.75 15.36
C LEU A 115 12.52 8.46 14.19
N THR A 116 11.87 9.61 14.44
CA THR A 116 11.27 10.41 13.36
C THR A 116 12.32 10.88 12.36
N ARG A 117 13.49 11.33 12.82
CA ARG A 117 14.60 11.70 11.92
C ARG A 117 15.13 10.48 11.17
N PHE A 118 15.36 9.35 11.84
CA PHE A 118 15.78 8.10 11.18
C PHE A 118 14.84 7.74 10.02
N LEU A 119 13.53 7.68 10.29
CA LEU A 119 12.55 7.32 9.27
C LEU A 119 12.59 8.29 8.10
N GLN A 120 12.71 9.60 8.35
CA GLN A 120 12.61 10.62 7.30
C GLN A 120 13.90 10.85 6.52
N ASP A 121 15.04 10.76 7.18
CA ASP A 121 16.31 11.27 6.69
C ASP A 121 17.28 10.13 6.30
N GLU A 122 17.08 8.92 6.85
CA GLU A 122 17.80 7.72 6.44
C GLU A 122 16.88 6.79 5.63
N LEU A 123 15.80 6.27 6.23
CA LEU A 123 14.96 5.26 5.59
C LEU A 123 14.26 5.77 4.33
N LEU A 124 13.47 6.84 4.43
CA LEU A 124 12.73 7.36 3.26
C LEU A 124 13.68 7.85 2.16
N ASN A 125 14.85 8.41 2.51
CA ASN A 125 15.84 8.82 1.53
C ASN A 125 16.45 7.62 0.79
N LEU A 126 16.78 6.54 1.50
CA LEU A 126 17.22 5.28 0.88
C LEU A 126 16.16 4.74 -0.06
N LEU A 127 14.89 4.72 0.38
CA LEU A 127 13.80 4.20 -0.45
C LEU A 127 13.60 5.04 -1.72
N ASN A 128 13.64 6.37 -1.62
CA ASN A 128 13.54 7.27 -2.78
C ASN A 128 14.73 7.11 -3.76
N ALA A 129 15.91 6.70 -3.28
CA ALA A 129 17.08 6.50 -4.12
C ALA A 129 17.08 5.15 -4.85
N GLN A 130 16.44 4.13 -4.28
CA GLN A 130 16.49 2.74 -4.79
C GLN A 130 15.20 2.27 -5.43
N TYR A 131 14.06 2.87 -5.10
CA TYR A 131 12.74 2.44 -5.55
C TYR A 131 11.92 3.61 -6.10
N ARG A 132 10.87 3.26 -6.84
CA ARG A 132 9.92 4.20 -7.45
C ARG A 132 8.89 4.62 -6.42
N VAL A 133 9.28 5.57 -5.57
CA VAL A 133 8.49 6.02 -4.42
C VAL A 133 7.72 7.29 -4.77
N ALA A 134 6.42 7.27 -4.50
CA ALA A 134 5.58 8.46 -4.51
C ALA A 134 5.72 9.22 -3.19
N PRO A 135 5.54 10.55 -3.17
CA PRO A 135 5.57 11.36 -1.96
C PRO A 135 4.27 11.24 -1.13
N TYR A 136 3.80 10.00 -0.93
CA TYR A 136 2.66 9.66 -0.09
C TYR A 136 3.03 8.51 0.84
N TYR A 137 3.20 8.82 2.12
CA TYR A 137 3.72 7.90 3.13
C TYR A 137 2.66 7.61 4.18
N VAL A 138 2.44 6.33 4.46
CA VAL A 138 1.57 5.83 5.53
C VAL A 138 2.46 5.13 6.55
N ILE A 139 2.18 5.30 7.84
CA ILE A 139 2.87 4.56 8.90
C ILE A 139 1.88 3.83 9.80
N ALA A 140 2.18 2.57 10.13
CA ALA A 140 1.38 1.73 11.01
C ALA A 140 2.20 1.22 12.20
N GLY A 141 1.57 1.16 13.37
CA GLY A 141 2.17 0.66 14.60
C GLY A 141 1.15 0.07 15.56
N HIS A 142 1.60 -0.85 16.39
CA HIS A 142 0.82 -1.56 17.41
C HIS A 142 1.41 -1.35 18.80
N SER A 143 0.58 -1.25 19.84
CA SER A 143 1.05 -1.12 21.22
C SER A 143 1.96 0.11 21.39
N LEU A 144 3.22 -0.06 21.82
CA LEU A 144 4.19 1.03 21.91
C LEU A 144 4.47 1.70 20.55
N SER A 145 4.60 0.94 19.46
CA SER A 145 4.74 1.57 18.13
C SER A 145 3.42 2.25 17.70
N GLY A 146 2.27 1.81 18.24
CA GLY A 146 0.99 2.52 18.17
C GLY A 146 1.01 3.87 18.90
N LEU A 147 1.66 3.95 20.07
CA LEU A 147 1.88 5.21 20.79
C LEU A 147 2.74 6.17 19.95
N TYR A 148 3.85 5.68 19.39
CA TYR A 148 4.71 6.49 18.51
C TYR A 148 3.97 7.02 17.28
N THR A 149 3.20 6.17 16.60
CA THR A 149 2.40 6.62 15.46
C THR A 149 1.37 7.68 15.88
N SER A 150 0.74 7.52 17.05
CA SER A 150 -0.14 8.53 17.63
C SER A 150 0.59 9.85 17.92
N HIS A 151 1.84 9.79 18.41
CA HIS A 151 2.70 10.97 18.63
C HIS A 151 2.93 11.75 17.33
N LEU A 152 3.18 11.07 16.21
CA LEU A 152 3.31 11.72 14.90
C LEU A 152 2.03 12.48 14.51
N ALA A 153 0.86 11.87 14.75
CA ALA A 153 -0.43 12.49 14.46
C ALA A 153 -0.71 13.74 15.32
N VAL A 154 -0.40 13.67 16.61
CA VAL A 154 -0.57 14.78 17.56
C VAL A 154 0.38 15.94 17.26
N LYS A 155 1.66 15.63 16.98
CA LYS A 155 2.69 16.63 16.67
C LYS A 155 2.43 17.32 15.34
N GLY A 156 2.01 16.58 14.31
CA GLY A 156 1.59 17.14 13.01
C GLY A 156 2.72 17.70 12.12
N HIS A 157 3.98 17.40 12.41
CA HIS A 157 5.15 17.93 11.68
C HIS A 157 6.04 16.81 11.10
N SER A 158 5.44 15.81 10.43
CA SER A 158 6.19 14.72 9.80
C SER A 158 5.95 14.65 8.30
N LYS A 159 6.81 13.90 7.58
CA LYS A 159 6.62 13.58 6.15
C LYS A 159 5.43 12.64 5.90
N PHE A 160 4.89 11.99 6.93
CA PHE A 160 3.80 11.03 6.79
C PHE A 160 2.45 11.71 6.52
N ASN A 161 1.72 11.19 5.54
CA ASN A 161 0.38 11.65 5.14
C ASN A 161 -0.72 10.93 5.92
N ALA A 162 -0.44 9.72 6.41
CA ALA A 162 -1.41 8.94 7.16
C ALA A 162 -0.76 8.06 8.23
N VAL A 163 -1.53 7.83 9.29
CA VAL A 163 -1.09 7.14 10.50
C VAL A 163 -2.15 6.11 10.91
N ILE A 164 -1.73 4.89 11.17
CA ILE A 164 -2.56 3.78 11.68
C ILE A 164 -2.01 3.36 13.04
N SER A 165 -2.78 3.63 14.10
CA SER A 165 -2.42 3.34 15.48
C SER A 165 -3.33 2.25 16.03
N ILE A 166 -2.80 1.03 16.16
CA ILE A 166 -3.57 -0.16 16.57
C ILE A 166 -3.31 -0.45 18.04
N SER A 167 -4.34 -0.40 18.88
CA SER A 167 -4.22 -0.54 20.34
C SER A 167 -3.01 0.22 20.90
N PRO A 168 -2.93 1.54 20.63
CA PRO A 168 -1.78 2.33 21.05
C PRO A 168 -1.71 2.41 22.57
N SER A 169 -0.50 2.31 23.13
CA SER A 169 -0.24 2.42 24.57
C SER A 169 -0.36 3.86 25.08
N LEU A 170 -1.53 4.48 24.89
CA LEU A 170 -1.81 5.88 25.21
C LEU A 170 -1.76 6.18 26.71
N TRP A 171 -1.79 5.17 27.58
CA TRP A 171 -1.65 5.32 29.03
C TRP A 171 -0.25 5.76 29.45
N TRP A 172 0.74 5.61 28.56
CA TRP A 172 2.13 5.95 28.84
C TRP A 172 2.27 7.34 29.46
N ASP A 173 3.01 7.40 30.57
CA ASP A 173 3.30 8.64 31.29
C ASP A 173 2.02 9.42 31.63
N GLU A 174 1.10 8.74 32.33
CA GLU A 174 -0.21 9.28 32.76
C GLU A 174 -1.10 9.81 31.61
N ALA A 175 -0.94 9.20 30.43
CA ALA A 175 -1.53 9.62 29.18
C ALA A 175 -1.19 11.06 28.77
N VAL A 176 0.08 11.45 28.93
CA VAL A 176 0.61 12.77 28.54
C VAL A 176 0.29 13.14 27.09
N ILE A 177 0.23 12.17 26.18
CA ILE A 177 -0.12 12.39 24.76
C ILE A 177 -1.51 13.04 24.58
N VAL A 178 -2.45 12.76 25.50
CA VAL A 178 -3.77 13.41 25.50
C VAL A 178 -3.63 14.90 25.88
N ALA A 179 -2.78 15.21 26.85
CA ALA A 179 -2.48 16.59 27.24
C ALA A 179 -1.75 17.33 26.11
N ASP A 180 -0.82 16.68 25.43
CA ASP A 180 -0.11 17.23 24.27
C ASP A 180 -1.07 17.58 23.14
N TYR A 181 -2.05 16.70 22.84
CA TYR A 181 -3.08 17.00 21.85
C TYR A 181 -3.91 18.23 22.25
N LYS A 182 -4.40 18.27 23.49
CA LYS A 182 -5.17 19.42 24.00
C LYS A 182 -4.37 20.71 23.95
N LYS A 183 -3.06 20.68 24.21
CA LYS A 183 -2.20 21.86 24.14
C LYS A 183 -1.94 22.32 22.70
N ASN A 184 -1.75 21.38 21.78
CA ASN A 184 -1.27 21.67 20.41
C ASN A 184 -2.37 21.66 19.34
N HIS A 185 -3.65 21.45 19.69
CA HIS A 185 -4.75 21.37 18.71
C HIS A 185 -4.94 22.65 17.89
N THR A 186 -4.57 23.82 18.42
CA THR A 186 -4.67 25.11 17.71
C THR A 186 -3.64 25.28 16.60
N THR A 187 -2.59 24.46 16.58
CA THR A 187 -1.61 24.46 15.48
C THR A 187 -2.18 23.76 14.26
N SER A 188 -2.00 24.33 13.07
CA SER A 188 -2.46 23.71 11.82
C SER A 188 -1.44 22.72 11.27
N ILE A 189 -1.91 21.62 10.69
CA ILE A 189 -1.06 20.71 9.91
C ILE A 189 -1.01 21.23 8.47
N ALA A 190 0.19 21.52 7.96
CA ALA A 190 0.38 22.11 6.63
C ALA A 190 -0.10 21.22 5.48
N LYS A 191 -0.04 19.89 5.65
CA LYS A 191 -0.56 18.90 4.69
C LYS A 191 -1.65 18.07 5.37
N PRO A 192 -2.80 17.79 4.71
CA PRO A 192 -3.82 16.92 5.26
C PRO A 192 -3.23 15.59 5.77
N MET A 193 -3.48 15.29 7.04
CA MET A 193 -3.06 14.06 7.68
C MET A 193 -4.28 13.25 8.09
N ARG A 194 -4.28 11.96 7.74
CA ARG A 194 -5.30 11.02 8.21
C ARG A 194 -4.78 10.19 9.37
N TRP A 195 -5.60 10.01 10.40
CA TRP A 195 -5.28 9.18 11.55
C TRP A 195 -6.39 8.17 11.81
N PHE A 196 -6.06 6.88 11.74
CA PHE A 196 -6.93 5.82 12.22
C PHE A 196 -6.40 5.32 13.56
N ILE A 197 -7.28 5.24 14.56
CA ILE A 197 -6.96 4.71 15.88
C ILE A 197 -7.92 3.59 16.27
N SER A 198 -7.42 2.44 16.73
CA SER A 198 -8.28 1.36 17.19
C SER A 198 -7.93 0.86 18.58
N MET A 199 -8.89 0.16 19.19
CA MET A 199 -8.76 -0.45 20.51
C MET A 199 -9.40 -1.83 20.52
N ALA A 200 -8.72 -2.82 21.09
CA ALA A 200 -9.25 -4.16 21.31
C ALA A 200 -9.91 -4.27 22.70
N SER A 201 -10.37 -5.46 23.09
CA SER A 201 -10.81 -5.71 24.46
C SER A 201 -9.59 -5.99 25.34
N GLU A 202 -9.20 -5.00 26.15
CA GLU A 202 -7.95 -5.04 26.91
C GLU A 202 -8.13 -4.51 28.34
N PRO A 203 -7.34 -5.02 29.32
CA PRO A 203 -7.47 -4.63 30.71
C PRO A 203 -6.73 -3.32 31.05
N ASN A 204 -6.83 -2.93 32.32
CA ASN A 204 -6.04 -1.88 32.98
C ASN A 204 -6.26 -0.48 32.40
N GLU A 205 -5.20 0.32 32.24
CA GLU A 205 -5.26 1.73 31.86
C GLU A 205 -5.53 1.96 30.36
N MET A 206 -5.46 0.90 29.53
CA MET A 206 -5.62 1.01 28.08
C MET A 206 -7.01 1.57 27.67
N PRO A 207 -8.16 1.05 28.16
CA PRO A 207 -9.47 1.58 27.79
C PRO A 207 -9.66 3.03 28.25
N GLU A 208 -9.22 3.37 29.47
CA GLU A 208 -9.37 4.73 29.99
C GLU A 208 -8.59 5.75 29.16
N ALA A 209 -7.32 5.44 28.84
CA ALA A 209 -6.49 6.32 28.03
C ALA A 209 -7.04 6.49 26.60
N PHE A 210 -7.59 5.42 26.02
CA PHE A 210 -8.27 5.47 24.73
C PHE A 210 -9.52 6.37 24.76
N GLU A 211 -10.39 6.23 25.77
CA GLU A 211 -11.56 7.10 25.93
C GLU A 211 -11.16 8.56 26.16
N ARG A 212 -10.12 8.81 26.97
CA ARG A 212 -9.57 10.17 27.18
C ARG A 212 -9.10 10.81 25.88
N MET A 213 -8.47 10.03 25.00
CA MET A 213 -8.06 10.52 23.67
C MET A 213 -9.27 10.79 22.76
N LEU A 214 -10.26 9.89 22.71
CA LEU A 214 -11.46 10.10 21.90
C LEU A 214 -12.26 11.33 22.36
N LEU A 215 -12.37 11.55 23.67
CA LEU A 215 -12.96 12.76 24.24
C LEU A 215 -12.18 14.01 23.82
N ALA A 216 -10.84 13.96 23.87
CA ALA A 216 -10.02 15.09 23.44
C ALA A 216 -10.22 15.39 21.94
N LEU A 217 -10.23 14.37 21.08
CA LEU A 217 -10.51 14.47 19.64
C LEU A 217 -11.90 15.03 19.33
N LYS A 218 -12.90 14.69 20.15
CA LYS A 218 -14.26 15.21 20.03
C LYS A 218 -14.37 16.69 20.41
N HIS A 219 -13.66 17.12 21.45
CA HIS A 219 -13.78 18.46 22.01
C HIS A 219 -12.78 19.49 21.44
N HIS A 220 -11.72 19.02 20.80
CA HIS A 220 -10.69 19.86 20.20
C HIS A 220 -10.46 19.41 18.75
N SER A 221 -10.58 20.34 17.81
CA SER A 221 -10.26 20.10 16.41
C SER A 221 -8.85 20.64 16.08
N LYS A 222 -8.11 19.88 15.28
CA LYS A 222 -6.83 20.31 14.72
C LYS A 222 -6.98 20.45 13.21
N SER A 223 -6.77 21.66 12.70
CA SER A 223 -6.92 21.93 11.26
C SER A 223 -5.95 21.06 10.45
N GLY A 224 -6.46 20.38 9.43
CA GLY A 224 -5.70 19.45 8.59
C GLY A 224 -5.55 18.04 9.17
N LEU A 225 -6.07 17.74 10.38
CA LEU A 225 -6.10 16.39 10.93
C LEU A 225 -7.48 15.75 10.77
N TYR A 226 -7.57 14.67 10.02
CA TYR A 226 -8.78 13.88 9.82
C TYR A 226 -8.63 12.57 10.57
N HIS A 227 -9.48 12.32 11.56
CA HIS A 227 -9.37 11.13 12.39
C HIS A 227 -10.60 10.23 12.26
N SER A 228 -10.39 8.93 12.43
CA SER A 228 -11.44 7.91 12.56
C SER A 228 -11.00 6.86 13.56
N TYR A 229 -11.95 6.11 14.12
CA TYR A 229 -11.62 5.07 15.08
C TYR A 229 -12.46 3.81 14.92
N ALA A 230 -11.98 2.71 15.48
CA ALA A 230 -12.72 1.46 15.61
C ALA A 230 -12.49 0.79 16.97
N ARG A 231 -13.44 -0.03 17.40
CA ARG A 231 -13.28 -0.94 18.53
C ARG A 231 -13.45 -2.37 18.05
N PHE A 232 -12.69 -3.29 18.63
CA PHE A 232 -12.73 -4.72 18.34
C PHE A 232 -12.97 -5.49 19.65
N PRO A 233 -14.24 -5.60 20.10
CA PRO A 233 -14.56 -6.20 21.40
C PRO A 233 -14.26 -7.71 21.47
N ASP A 234 -14.18 -8.37 20.31
CA ASP A 234 -13.89 -9.81 20.19
C ASP A 234 -12.39 -10.10 20.02
N GLU A 235 -11.56 -9.05 20.00
CA GLU A 235 -10.11 -9.16 19.83
C GLU A 235 -9.38 -8.86 21.14
N THR A 236 -8.18 -9.42 21.25
CA THR A 236 -7.23 -9.16 22.33
C THR A 236 -6.12 -8.22 21.86
N HIS A 237 -5.29 -7.76 22.79
CA HIS A 237 -4.10 -6.95 22.46
C HIS A 237 -3.19 -7.61 21.42
N ASP A 238 -3.05 -8.94 21.45
CA ASP A 238 -2.11 -9.64 20.56
C ASP A 238 -2.76 -10.06 19.23
N SER A 239 -4.08 -10.19 19.16
CA SER A 239 -4.80 -10.59 17.94
C SER A 239 -5.26 -9.40 17.07
N THR A 240 -5.48 -8.25 17.69
CA THR A 240 -5.93 -7.01 17.01
C THR A 240 -5.01 -6.46 15.90
N PRO A 241 -3.68 -6.70 15.84
CA PRO A 241 -2.85 -6.12 14.78
C PRO A 241 -3.32 -6.42 13.35
N LEU A 242 -3.80 -7.65 13.10
CA LEU A 242 -4.25 -8.06 11.77
C LEU A 242 -5.50 -7.30 11.33
N ILE A 243 -6.59 -7.38 12.12
CA ILE A 243 -7.85 -6.71 11.81
C ILE A 243 -7.74 -5.19 11.92
N GLY A 244 -6.96 -4.69 12.88
CA GLY A 244 -6.69 -3.27 13.07
C GLY A 244 -5.99 -2.65 11.87
N LEU A 245 -4.98 -3.33 11.30
CA LEU A 245 -4.34 -2.87 10.08
C LEU A 245 -5.30 -2.92 8.90
N ALA A 246 -6.01 -4.04 8.71
CA ALA A 246 -6.93 -4.21 7.60
C ALA A 246 -8.04 -3.14 7.61
N LYS A 247 -8.60 -2.84 8.79
CA LYS A 247 -9.59 -1.76 8.98
C LYS A 247 -8.95 -0.38 8.79
N GLY A 248 -7.74 -0.18 9.32
CA GLY A 248 -7.00 1.06 9.22
C GLY A 248 -6.71 1.45 7.77
N LEU A 249 -6.19 0.53 6.95
CA LEU A 249 -5.93 0.77 5.53
C LEU A 249 -7.20 1.21 4.79
N ARG A 250 -8.32 0.52 5.02
CA ARG A 250 -9.63 0.90 4.43
C ARG A 250 -10.12 2.26 4.93
N ALA A 251 -9.88 2.60 6.19
CA ALA A 251 -10.28 3.89 6.75
C ALA A 251 -9.44 5.04 6.16
N ILE A 252 -8.11 4.84 6.05
CA ILE A 252 -7.20 5.82 5.44
C ILE A 252 -7.59 6.10 3.99
N PHE A 253 -7.86 5.06 3.20
CA PHE A 253 -8.22 5.19 1.78
C PHE A 253 -9.73 5.18 1.52
N SER A 254 -10.54 5.50 2.53
CA SER A 254 -12.00 5.53 2.39
C SER A 254 -12.40 6.50 1.27
N GLY A 255 -13.21 6.01 0.32
CA GLY A 255 -13.66 6.78 -0.84
C GLY A 255 -12.55 7.15 -1.84
N TRP A 256 -11.37 6.54 -1.76
CA TRP A 256 -10.29 6.72 -2.75
C TRP A 256 -10.68 6.14 -4.11
N ASN A 257 -11.23 4.93 -4.12
CA ASN A 257 -11.64 4.25 -5.34
C ASN A 257 -13.04 4.69 -5.80
N ALA A 258 -13.24 4.82 -7.11
CA ALA A 258 -14.55 5.08 -7.71
C ALA A 258 -15.51 3.86 -7.70
N VAL A 259 -15.14 2.69 -7.14
CA VAL A 259 -15.94 1.44 -7.07
C VAL A 259 -16.09 0.96 -5.61
N PRO A 260 -17.22 0.36 -5.15
CA PRO A 260 -18.41 -0.14 -5.87
C PRO A 260 -19.69 0.68 -5.64
N GLY A 261 -20.48 0.85 -6.71
CA GLY A 261 -21.80 1.51 -6.68
C GLY A 261 -22.04 2.54 -7.79
N VAL A 262 -21.06 2.76 -8.68
CA VAL A 262 -21.16 3.80 -9.72
C VAL A 262 -21.32 3.19 -11.12
N ASP A 263 -22.12 3.88 -11.93
CA ASP A 263 -22.27 3.68 -13.36
C ASP A 263 -20.92 3.78 -14.07
N VAL A 264 -20.77 3.06 -15.19
CA VAL A 264 -19.61 3.20 -16.06
C VAL A 264 -19.41 4.66 -16.48
N MET A 265 -18.17 5.14 -16.35
CA MET A 265 -17.75 6.50 -16.69
C MET A 265 -16.76 6.52 -17.86
N PRO A 266 -16.75 7.58 -18.68
CA PRO A 266 -15.67 7.83 -19.63
C PRO A 266 -14.39 8.28 -18.89
N MET A 267 -13.25 8.21 -19.58
CA MET A 267 -11.94 8.55 -19.01
C MET A 267 -11.86 9.98 -18.44
N SER A 268 -12.52 10.94 -19.07
CA SER A 268 -12.55 12.34 -18.61
C SER A 268 -13.22 12.49 -17.23
N ALA A 269 -14.29 11.74 -16.98
CA ALA A 269 -14.98 11.73 -15.68
C ALA A 269 -14.17 11.00 -14.61
N LEU A 270 -13.49 9.90 -14.95
CA LEU A 270 -12.54 9.23 -14.05
C LEU A 270 -11.39 10.18 -13.67
N THR A 271 -10.82 10.88 -14.66
CA THR A 271 -9.75 11.87 -14.42
C THR A 271 -10.22 12.95 -13.45
N THR A 272 -11.42 13.50 -13.69
CA THR A 272 -12.02 14.52 -12.81
C THR A 272 -12.26 13.98 -11.39
N PHE A 273 -12.71 12.73 -11.26
CA PHE A 273 -12.92 12.10 -9.96
C PHE A 273 -11.62 12.05 -9.14
N TYR A 274 -10.52 11.55 -9.72
CA TYR A 274 -9.23 11.45 -9.02
C TYR A 274 -8.56 12.82 -8.79
N GLU A 275 -8.79 13.79 -9.68
CA GLU A 275 -8.39 15.18 -9.45
C GLU A 275 -9.10 15.79 -8.25
N ASN A 276 -10.41 15.55 -8.10
CA ASN A 276 -11.17 16.01 -6.94
C ASN A 276 -10.68 15.35 -5.64
N LYS A 277 -10.26 14.08 -5.69
CA LYS A 277 -9.68 13.36 -4.56
C LYS A 277 -8.33 13.94 -4.12
N THR A 278 -7.61 14.64 -5.00
CA THR A 278 -6.30 15.24 -4.67
C THR A 278 -6.38 16.20 -3.47
N LYS A 279 -7.46 16.98 -3.35
CA LYS A 279 -7.65 17.90 -2.21
C LYS A 279 -7.81 17.15 -0.89
N GLU A 280 -8.51 16.02 -0.93
CA GLU A 280 -8.82 15.21 0.25
C GLU A 280 -7.56 14.51 0.78
N PHE A 281 -6.71 14.02 -0.12
CA PHE A 281 -5.51 13.26 0.24
C PHE A 281 -4.22 14.10 0.28
N GLY A 282 -4.23 15.32 -0.28
CA GLY A 282 -3.02 16.11 -0.47
C GLY A 282 -2.04 15.49 -1.49
N TYR A 283 -2.51 14.56 -2.32
CA TYR A 283 -1.74 13.87 -3.35
C TYR A 283 -2.65 13.42 -4.49
N LYS A 284 -2.19 13.62 -5.73
CA LYS A 284 -2.87 13.15 -6.94
C LYS A 284 -2.47 11.70 -7.19
N PHE A 285 -3.33 10.77 -6.80
CA PHE A 285 -3.11 9.36 -7.12
C PHE A 285 -3.33 9.14 -8.63
N PRO A 286 -2.32 8.65 -9.36
CA PRO A 286 -2.55 8.12 -10.70
C PRO A 286 -3.39 6.84 -10.61
N LEU A 287 -4.08 6.50 -11.69
CA LEU A 287 -4.78 5.21 -11.79
C LEU A 287 -3.77 4.07 -11.78
N SER A 288 -4.04 3.04 -10.98
CA SER A 288 -3.28 1.79 -11.03
C SER A 288 -3.67 0.95 -12.24
N VAL A 289 -2.83 -0.03 -12.55
CA VAL A 289 -3.10 -1.09 -13.53
C VAL A 289 -4.45 -1.78 -13.27
N HIS A 290 -4.75 -2.15 -12.02
CA HIS A 290 -6.02 -2.77 -11.67
C HIS A 290 -7.22 -1.85 -11.91
N GLN A 291 -7.06 -0.54 -11.66
CA GLN A 291 -8.11 0.43 -11.93
C GLN A 291 -8.36 0.61 -13.42
N PHE A 292 -7.32 0.78 -14.23
CA PHE A 292 -7.45 0.81 -15.69
C PHE A 292 -8.14 -0.46 -16.20
N ASN A 293 -7.72 -1.62 -15.70
CA ASN A 293 -8.27 -2.90 -16.11
C ASN A 293 -9.76 -3.02 -15.78
N VAL A 294 -10.13 -2.79 -14.52
CA VAL A 294 -11.50 -2.94 -14.03
C VAL A 294 -12.43 -1.92 -14.70
N TYR A 295 -12.04 -0.66 -14.80
CA TYR A 295 -12.88 0.37 -15.43
C TYR A 295 -13.06 0.13 -16.92
N GLY A 296 -11.97 -0.22 -17.60
CA GLY A 296 -11.95 -0.47 -19.02
C GLY A 296 -12.81 -1.66 -19.43
N LEU A 297 -12.62 -2.81 -18.78
CA LEU A 297 -13.42 -4.01 -19.04
C LEU A 297 -14.88 -3.80 -18.67
N LYS A 298 -15.17 -3.19 -17.51
CA LYS A 298 -16.56 -2.90 -17.12
C LYS A 298 -17.25 -2.05 -18.18
N ALA A 299 -16.58 -1.01 -18.68
CA ALA A 299 -17.12 -0.17 -19.74
C ALA A 299 -17.37 -0.95 -21.04
N ALA A 300 -16.43 -1.82 -21.43
CA ALA A 300 -16.57 -2.62 -22.63
C ALA A 300 -17.74 -3.62 -22.54
N TYR A 301 -17.91 -4.29 -21.39
CA TYR A 301 -19.00 -5.25 -21.18
C TYR A 301 -20.38 -4.60 -21.00
N GLU A 302 -20.46 -3.36 -20.52
CA GLU A 302 -21.72 -2.61 -20.37
C GLU A 302 -22.04 -1.73 -21.60
N ASP A 303 -21.80 -2.25 -22.80
CA ASP A 303 -22.17 -1.65 -24.09
C ASP A 303 -21.55 -0.26 -24.36
N LYS A 304 -20.39 0.03 -23.74
CA LYS A 304 -19.60 1.25 -23.99
C LYS A 304 -18.16 0.92 -24.41
N PRO A 305 -17.95 0.10 -25.45
CA PRO A 305 -16.61 -0.37 -25.83
C PRO A 305 -15.64 0.75 -26.22
N ALA A 306 -16.12 1.87 -26.78
CA ALA A 306 -15.26 3.02 -27.07
C ALA A 306 -14.63 3.62 -25.79
N TRP A 307 -15.38 3.69 -24.69
CA TRP A 307 -14.84 4.15 -23.40
C TRP A 307 -13.88 3.11 -22.81
N GLY A 308 -14.22 1.83 -22.93
CA GLY A 308 -13.35 0.73 -22.51
C GLY A 308 -11.98 0.77 -23.21
N ILE A 309 -11.98 0.96 -24.53
CA ILE A 309 -10.77 1.11 -25.35
C ILE A 309 -9.95 2.32 -24.88
N GLU A 310 -10.57 3.49 -24.71
CA GLU A 310 -9.84 4.70 -24.28
C GLU A 310 -9.14 4.49 -22.93
N ILE A 311 -9.85 3.91 -21.97
CA ILE A 311 -9.33 3.67 -20.62
C ILE A 311 -8.20 2.63 -20.66
N LEU A 312 -8.39 1.50 -21.34
CA LEU A 312 -7.38 0.43 -21.42
C LEU A 312 -6.15 0.86 -22.21
N ALA A 313 -6.31 1.62 -23.30
CA ALA A 313 -5.20 2.16 -24.07
C ALA A 313 -4.32 3.06 -23.20
N LYS A 314 -4.92 3.97 -22.42
CA LYS A 314 -4.17 4.76 -21.43
C LYS A 314 -3.51 3.92 -20.34
N GLY A 315 -4.16 2.82 -19.96
CA GLY A 315 -3.55 1.82 -19.09
C GLY A 315 -2.27 1.24 -19.70
N THR A 316 -2.31 0.80 -20.95
CA THR A 316 -1.13 0.26 -21.66
C THR A 316 -0.05 1.31 -21.91
N GLU A 317 -0.39 2.59 -22.00
CA GLU A 317 0.61 3.68 -22.04
C GLU A 317 1.33 3.83 -20.69
N ALA A 318 0.60 3.73 -19.57
CA ALA A 318 1.16 3.88 -18.23
C ALA A 318 1.92 2.61 -17.76
N PHE A 319 1.46 1.44 -18.20
CA PHE A 319 1.97 0.12 -17.85
C PHE A 319 2.21 -0.74 -19.11
N PRO A 320 3.20 -0.37 -19.94
CA PRO A 320 3.42 -0.98 -21.26
C PRO A 320 3.78 -2.47 -21.24
N ASP A 321 4.23 -2.96 -20.08
CA ASP A 321 4.65 -4.35 -19.90
C ASP A 321 3.63 -5.18 -19.10
N SER A 322 2.42 -4.65 -18.88
CA SER A 322 1.31 -5.40 -18.28
C SER A 322 0.58 -6.24 -19.33
N GLU A 323 0.82 -7.54 -19.36
CA GLU A 323 0.13 -8.47 -20.26
C GLU A 323 -1.40 -8.45 -20.05
N ILE A 324 -1.86 -8.27 -18.81
CA ILE A 324 -3.29 -8.24 -18.47
C ILE A 324 -4.00 -7.03 -19.07
N LEU A 325 -3.37 -5.85 -19.10
CA LEU A 325 -3.97 -4.69 -19.74
C LEU A 325 -4.05 -4.83 -21.26
N TRP A 326 -3.02 -5.42 -21.87
CA TRP A 326 -3.04 -5.72 -23.31
C TRP A 326 -4.09 -6.76 -23.68
N ASP A 327 -4.23 -7.83 -22.89
CA ASP A 327 -5.27 -8.85 -23.06
C ASP A 327 -6.68 -8.25 -22.92
N SER A 328 -6.87 -7.38 -21.94
CA SER A 328 -8.13 -6.68 -21.73
C SER A 328 -8.44 -5.67 -22.83
N LEU A 329 -7.42 -4.97 -23.35
CA LEU A 329 -7.56 -4.08 -24.49
C LEU A 329 -7.97 -4.84 -25.75
N ALA A 330 -7.43 -6.04 -25.97
CA ALA A 330 -7.84 -6.93 -27.05
C ALA A 330 -9.33 -7.31 -26.93
N THR A 331 -9.78 -7.66 -25.72
CA THR A 331 -11.20 -7.90 -25.43
C THR A 331 -12.07 -6.69 -25.78
N ALA A 332 -11.67 -5.48 -25.37
CA ALA A 332 -12.43 -4.27 -25.67
C ALA A 332 -12.50 -3.96 -27.18
N TYR A 333 -11.40 -4.17 -27.92
CA TYR A 333 -11.42 -4.05 -29.39
C TYR A 333 -12.32 -5.08 -30.06
N SER A 334 -12.32 -6.33 -29.57
CA SER A 334 -13.19 -7.39 -30.07
C SER A 334 -14.67 -7.04 -29.88
N LEU A 335 -15.04 -6.53 -28.68
CA LEU A 335 -16.40 -6.07 -28.39
C LEU A 335 -16.80 -4.87 -29.26
N ASN A 336 -15.83 -4.04 -29.65
CA ASN A 336 -16.03 -2.95 -30.61
C ASN A 336 -16.01 -3.38 -32.09
N LYS A 337 -15.99 -4.70 -32.37
CA LYS A 337 -15.90 -5.26 -33.72
C LYS A 337 -14.67 -4.81 -34.52
N ASN A 338 -13.58 -4.45 -33.83
CA ASN A 338 -12.31 -4.07 -34.43
C ASN A 338 -11.30 -5.23 -34.32
N LEU A 339 -11.52 -6.27 -35.10
CA LEU A 339 -10.68 -7.47 -35.10
C LEU A 339 -9.19 -7.20 -35.40
N PRO A 340 -8.81 -6.33 -36.36
CA PRO A 340 -7.40 -6.02 -36.59
C PRO A 340 -6.70 -5.46 -35.34
N ALA A 341 -7.32 -4.52 -34.63
CA ALA A 341 -6.74 -3.96 -33.40
C ALA A 341 -6.74 -4.98 -32.25
N ALA A 342 -7.79 -5.81 -32.15
CA ALA A 342 -7.87 -6.87 -31.15
C ALA A 342 -6.70 -7.87 -31.28
N LEU A 343 -6.38 -8.28 -32.52
CA LEU A 343 -5.26 -9.18 -32.78
C LEU A 343 -3.91 -8.58 -32.39
N ILE A 344 -3.66 -7.31 -32.75
CA ILE A 344 -2.41 -6.62 -32.40
C ILE A 344 -2.23 -6.56 -30.87
N ALA A 345 -3.27 -6.16 -30.15
CA ALA A 345 -3.24 -6.11 -28.69
C ALA A 345 -3.06 -7.50 -28.06
N SER A 346 -3.74 -8.52 -28.59
CA SER A 346 -3.64 -9.90 -28.09
C SER A 346 -2.27 -10.53 -28.36
N GLU A 347 -1.63 -10.22 -29.50
CA GLU A 347 -0.27 -10.67 -29.79
C GLU A 347 0.74 -10.03 -28.81
N ARG A 348 0.60 -8.73 -28.55
CA ARG A 348 1.41 -8.04 -27.54
C ARG A 348 1.21 -8.63 -26.14
N ALA A 349 -0.03 -8.95 -25.77
CA ALA A 349 -0.34 -9.61 -24.49
C ALA A 349 0.36 -10.97 -24.38
N LEU A 350 0.31 -11.78 -25.43
CA LEU A 350 0.95 -13.09 -25.47
C LEU A 350 2.47 -13.00 -25.36
N ASP A 351 3.10 -12.07 -26.09
CA ASP A 351 4.54 -11.86 -26.05
C ASP A 351 5.01 -11.51 -24.63
N LEU A 352 4.28 -10.61 -23.96
CA LEU A 352 4.55 -10.21 -22.58
C LEU A 352 4.29 -11.36 -21.60
N ALA A 353 3.19 -12.10 -21.76
CA ALA A 353 2.88 -13.24 -20.91
C ALA A 353 3.96 -14.31 -20.96
N ILE A 354 4.54 -14.57 -22.14
CA ILE A 354 5.68 -15.47 -22.33
C ILE A 354 6.93 -14.90 -21.66
N ALA A 355 7.24 -13.62 -21.89
CA ALA A 355 8.44 -12.98 -21.36
C ALA A 355 8.46 -12.90 -19.83
N ASN A 356 7.29 -12.72 -19.22
CA ASN A 356 7.12 -12.52 -17.78
C ASN A 356 6.82 -13.82 -17.00
N ASP A 357 6.73 -14.98 -17.67
CA ASP A 357 6.24 -16.25 -17.08
C ASP A 357 4.88 -16.05 -16.36
N SER A 358 3.96 -15.38 -17.05
CA SER A 358 2.70 -14.94 -16.47
C SER A 358 1.84 -16.13 -16.05
N ILE A 359 1.24 -16.05 -14.87
CA ILE A 359 0.29 -17.04 -14.36
C ILE A 359 -1.01 -17.11 -15.19
N PHE A 360 -1.25 -16.13 -16.07
CA PHE A 360 -2.44 -16.03 -16.93
C PHE A 360 -2.16 -16.45 -18.39
N ILE A 361 -1.01 -17.08 -18.64
CA ILE A 361 -0.56 -17.35 -20.00
C ILE A 361 -1.50 -18.27 -20.78
N ASP A 362 -2.19 -19.20 -20.11
CA ASP A 362 -3.09 -20.14 -20.78
C ASP A 362 -4.38 -19.43 -21.24
N GLU A 363 -4.93 -18.54 -20.42
CA GLU A 363 -6.06 -17.68 -20.79
C GLU A 363 -5.70 -16.76 -21.96
N ILE A 364 -4.53 -16.11 -21.90
CA ILE A 364 -4.05 -15.19 -22.95
C ILE A 364 -3.82 -15.95 -24.27
N LYS A 365 -3.22 -17.15 -24.23
CA LYS A 365 -3.06 -18.02 -25.41
C LYS A 365 -4.40 -18.41 -26.01
N ALA A 366 -5.38 -18.73 -25.18
CA ALA A 366 -6.71 -19.12 -25.64
C ALA A 366 -7.42 -17.96 -26.36
N GLN A 367 -7.37 -16.75 -25.79
CA GLN A 367 -7.91 -15.55 -26.42
C GLN A 367 -7.25 -15.28 -27.78
N ASN A 368 -5.90 -15.30 -27.82
CA ASN A 368 -5.13 -15.05 -29.04
C ASN A 368 -5.48 -16.05 -30.16
N SER A 369 -5.57 -17.33 -29.80
CA SER A 369 -5.93 -18.40 -30.74
C SER A 369 -7.36 -18.24 -31.27
N GLY A 370 -8.30 -17.84 -30.40
CA GLY A 370 -9.68 -17.55 -30.78
C GLY A 370 -9.79 -16.43 -31.82
N LEU A 371 -9.12 -15.31 -31.58
CA LEU A 371 -9.10 -14.16 -32.51
C LEU A 371 -8.47 -14.53 -33.87
N LYS A 372 -7.39 -15.33 -33.87
CA LYS A 372 -6.77 -15.82 -35.11
C LYS A 372 -7.71 -16.71 -35.91
N ALA A 373 -8.44 -17.60 -35.24
CA ALA A 373 -9.43 -18.46 -35.89
C ALA A 373 -10.61 -17.66 -36.48
N GLU A 374 -11.04 -16.59 -35.81
CA GLU A 374 -12.06 -15.68 -36.33
C GLU A 374 -11.60 -14.98 -37.61
N LYS A 375 -10.38 -14.43 -37.62
CA LYS A 375 -9.79 -13.80 -38.82
C LYS A 375 -9.73 -14.78 -40.00
N MET A 376 -9.28 -16.01 -39.77
CA MET A 376 -9.24 -17.03 -40.83
C MET A 376 -10.61 -17.40 -41.40
N LYS A 377 -11.69 -17.25 -40.62
CA LYS A 377 -13.06 -17.47 -41.12
C LYS A 377 -13.52 -16.30 -41.99
N ILE A 378 -13.18 -15.07 -41.60
CA ILE A 378 -13.50 -13.87 -42.38
C ILE A 378 -12.74 -13.86 -43.70
N ASP A 379 -11.44 -14.18 -43.70
CA ASP A 379 -10.62 -14.19 -44.91
C ASP A 379 -11.02 -15.29 -45.93
N LYS A 380 -11.81 -16.28 -45.50
CA LYS A 380 -12.32 -17.38 -46.34
C LYS A 380 -13.69 -17.11 -46.97
N ASN A 381 -14.41 -16.10 -46.48
CA ASN A 381 -15.73 -15.68 -46.96
C ASN A 381 -15.59 -14.41 -47.80
#